data_AF-A0AAU3PZY7-F1
#
_entry.id   AF-A0AAU3PZY7-F1
#
_cell.length_a   1.000
_cell.length_b   1.000
_cell.length_c   1.000
_cell.angle_alpha   90.00
_cell.angle_beta   90.00
_cell.angle_gamma   90.00
#
_symmetry.space_group_name_H-M   'P 1'
#
loop_
_entity.id
_entity.type
_entity.pdbx_description
1 polymer ?
#
loop_
_entity_poly.entity_id
_entity_poly.type
_entity_poly.pdbx_seq_one_letter_code
_entity_poly.pdbx_strand_id
1 'polypeptide(L)'
;MRDHRTRGHRTDRAGIDYRSPVLRASVTGVAALACVLGGLLQPPHAAATVTRIGVLPDINYGPLTNYGTGCSYTIEAVLTDAVTPVSLYDNGIPLATIAPTGGVALATWIPTSRGPHTLTAVQAPQDGQVPGVSVYVGVGMPIGTSCLVV
;
A
#
# COMPACT_ATOMS: atom_id res chain seq x y z
N MET A 1 48.57 20.79 75.14
CA MET A 1 47.73 19.57 75.06
C MET A 1 46.32 20.02 74.71
N ARG A 2 45.79 19.58 73.55
CA ARG A 2 44.45 19.87 72.97
C ARG A 2 44.24 21.31 72.46
N ASP A 3 44.20 21.61 71.16
CA ASP A 3 43.50 21.07 69.98
C ASP A 3 42.10 21.69 69.75
N HIS A 4 41.79 21.87 68.47
CA HIS A 4 40.47 22.04 67.85
C HIS A 4 39.79 23.42 67.89
N ARG A 5 39.06 23.85 66.87
CA ARG A 5 39.00 23.64 65.41
C ARG A 5 37.90 24.61 64.95
N THR A 6 38.15 25.34 63.86
CA THR A 6 37.21 25.67 62.75
C THR A 6 35.71 25.78 63.09
N ARG A 7 35.07 26.97 63.00
CA ARG A 7 34.65 27.68 61.75
C ARG A 7 33.99 26.68 60.78
N GLY A 8 32.69 26.67 60.56
CA GLY A 8 31.88 27.81 60.12
C GLY A 8 31.14 27.35 58.86
N HIS A 9 29.92 26.89 59.10
CA HIS A 9 28.74 26.82 58.23
C HIS A 9 28.82 27.59 56.88
N ARG A 10 28.65 26.91 55.74
CA ARG A 10 27.52 27.01 54.77
C ARG A 10 27.87 26.56 53.35
N THR A 11 27.01 25.68 52.85
CA THR A 11 26.40 25.59 51.50
C THR A 11 26.98 26.43 50.36
N ASP A 12 27.18 25.79 49.20
CA ASP A 12 26.44 26.05 47.95
C ASP A 12 26.91 25.04 46.87
N ARG A 13 26.04 24.10 46.47
CA ARG A 13 25.20 24.10 45.26
C ARG A 13 25.95 24.29 43.94
N ALA A 14 25.94 23.18 43.21
CA ALA A 14 26.21 22.96 41.80
C ALA A 14 25.96 24.16 40.85
N GLY A 15 26.96 24.42 40.02
CA GLY A 15 26.83 25.07 38.72
C GLY A 15 27.81 24.39 37.77
N ILE A 16 27.30 23.53 36.88
CA ILE A 16 28.08 22.94 35.79
C ILE A 16 28.10 24.00 34.67
N ASP A 17 29.21 24.71 34.54
CA ASP A 17 29.46 25.66 33.46
C ASP A 17 29.81 24.91 32.17
N TYR A 18 28.90 25.00 31.19
CA TYR A 18 29.14 24.61 29.80
C TYR A 18 30.00 25.68 29.12
N ARG A 19 31.32 25.45 29.06
CA ARG A 19 32.24 26.22 28.21
C ARG A 19 32.88 25.30 27.18
N SER A 20 32.31 25.23 25.99
CA SER A 20 33.05 24.90 24.78
C SER A 20 33.60 26.21 24.21
N PRO A 21 34.90 26.28 23.87
CA PRO A 21 35.14 26.48 22.44
C PRO A 21 36.46 25.85 21.91
N VAL A 22 36.43 25.70 20.59
CA VAL A 22 37.54 25.62 19.62
C VAL A 22 38.32 24.31 19.49
N LEU A 23 37.98 23.62 18.40
CA LEU A 23 38.78 22.66 17.63
C LEU A 23 40.30 22.88 17.75
N ARG A 24 41.00 21.83 18.16
CA ARG A 24 42.33 21.52 17.64
C ARG A 24 42.27 20.16 16.97
N ALA A 25 42.31 20.20 15.63
CA ALA A 25 42.52 19.02 14.81
C ALA A 25 43.96 18.56 14.97
N SER A 26 44.14 17.31 15.42
CA SER A 26 45.38 16.55 15.25
C SER A 26 44.98 15.14 14.83
N VAL A 27 45.14 14.89 13.54
CA VAL A 27 44.95 13.61 12.87
C VAL A 27 46.16 12.73 13.17
N THR A 28 46.01 11.61 13.86
CA THR A 28 46.69 10.33 13.58
C THR A 28 46.27 9.23 14.56
N GLY A 29 45.83 8.08 14.04
CA GLY A 29 45.97 6.80 14.75
C GLY A 29 44.72 5.92 14.89
N VAL A 30 44.41 5.18 13.82
CA VAL A 30 43.80 3.83 13.82
C VAL A 30 42.36 3.69 14.39
N ALA A 31 41.41 3.65 13.44
CA ALA A 31 40.05 3.16 13.66
C ALA A 31 40.05 1.65 13.98
N ALA A 32 39.44 1.27 15.10
CA ALA A 32 39.13 -0.12 15.41
C ALA A 32 37.67 -0.25 15.87
N LEU A 33 36.85 -0.69 14.91
CA LEU A 33 35.70 -1.58 15.07
C LEU A 33 34.61 -1.17 16.08
N ALA A 34 33.75 -0.23 15.67
CA ALA A 34 32.43 -0.05 16.29
C ALA A 34 31.34 -0.29 15.22
N CYS A 35 30.32 -1.05 15.61
CA CYS A 35 29.01 -1.22 14.95
C CYS A 35 28.92 -2.23 13.79
N VAL A 36 28.89 -3.53 14.12
CA VAL A 36 28.25 -4.56 13.26
C VAL A 36 27.19 -5.28 14.08
N LEU A 37 26.00 -4.67 14.24
CA LEU A 37 24.79 -5.35 14.77
C LEU A 37 23.48 -4.55 14.55
N GLY A 38 23.45 -3.60 13.60
CA GLY A 38 22.25 -2.80 13.32
C GLY A 38 21.31 -3.36 12.23
N GLY A 39 21.59 -4.56 11.71
CA GLY A 39 21.17 -4.93 10.35
C GLY A 39 19.88 -5.72 10.14
N LEU A 40 19.02 -5.98 11.13
CA LEU A 40 17.89 -6.93 10.91
C LEU A 40 16.50 -6.48 11.39
N LEU A 41 16.31 -5.23 11.82
CA LEU A 41 14.96 -4.69 11.99
C LEU A 41 14.50 -4.07 10.66
N GLN A 42 14.17 -4.91 9.69
CA GLN A 42 13.35 -4.47 8.58
C GLN A 42 11.95 -4.19 9.15
N PRO A 43 11.43 -2.96 9.11
CA PRO A 43 10.05 -2.71 9.47
C PRO A 43 9.14 -3.59 8.59
N PRO A 44 7.98 -4.05 9.09
CA PRO A 44 7.01 -4.70 8.23
C PRO A 44 6.72 -3.75 7.07
N HIS A 45 7.06 -4.15 5.85
CA HIS A 45 6.61 -3.46 4.66
C HIS A 45 5.09 -3.54 4.68
N ALA A 46 4.42 -2.42 4.93
CA ALA A 46 2.99 -2.30 4.73
C ALA A 46 2.76 -2.35 3.21
N ALA A 47 2.63 -3.56 2.67
CA ALA A 47 2.33 -3.77 1.27
C ALA A 47 0.94 -3.20 0.96
N ALA A 48 0.86 -2.26 0.01
CA ALA A 48 -0.41 -1.79 -0.53
C ALA A 48 -1.05 -2.95 -1.29
N THR A 49 -2.05 -3.60 -0.68
CA THR A 49 -2.52 -4.89 -1.15
C THR A 49 -3.99 -4.80 -1.54
N VAL A 50 -4.26 -5.13 -2.80
CA VAL A 50 -5.60 -5.53 -3.21
C VAL A 50 -5.91 -6.85 -2.51
N THR A 51 -7.03 -6.92 -1.79
CA THR A 51 -7.42 -8.13 -1.05
C THR A 51 -8.48 -8.95 -1.77
N ARG A 52 -9.28 -8.30 -2.61
CA ARG A 52 -10.35 -8.92 -3.39
C ARG A 52 -10.63 -8.10 -4.64
N ILE A 53 -11.02 -8.79 -5.70
CA ILE A 53 -11.64 -8.20 -6.87
C ILE A 53 -12.92 -8.98 -7.20
N GLY A 54 -13.94 -8.27 -7.67
CA GLY A 54 -15.20 -8.83 -8.15
C GLY A 54 -15.75 -8.02 -9.32
N VAL A 55 -16.76 -8.57 -9.98
CA VAL A 55 -17.54 -7.88 -11.01
C VAL A 55 -18.99 -8.02 -10.65
N LEU A 56 -19.72 -6.91 -10.72
CA LEU A 56 -21.16 -6.89 -10.54
C LEU A 56 -21.82 -6.98 -11.91
N PRO A 57 -22.76 -7.91 -12.12
CA PRO A 57 -23.51 -8.01 -13.37
C PRO A 57 -24.54 -6.87 -13.53
N ASP A 58 -24.76 -6.05 -12.50
CA ASP A 58 -25.78 -5.01 -12.44
C ASP A 58 -27.18 -5.58 -12.74
N ILE A 59 -27.95 -4.97 -13.66
CA ILE A 59 -29.27 -5.46 -14.09
C ILE A 59 -29.18 -6.42 -15.31
N ASN A 60 -27.97 -6.83 -15.69
CA ASN A 60 -27.75 -7.68 -16.86
C ASN A 60 -27.97 -9.15 -16.52
N TYR A 61 -28.53 -9.91 -17.47
CA TYR A 61 -28.89 -11.31 -17.25
C TYR A 61 -28.70 -12.17 -18.50
N GLY A 62 -28.24 -13.39 -18.31
CA GLY A 62 -28.21 -14.41 -19.36
C GLY A 62 -28.31 -15.84 -18.79
N PRO A 63 -28.68 -16.82 -19.63
CA PRO A 63 -28.93 -18.19 -19.17
C PRO A 63 -27.64 -18.96 -18.82
N LEU A 64 -26.48 -18.53 -19.33
CA LEU A 64 -25.18 -19.16 -19.09
C LEU A 64 -24.20 -18.25 -18.34
N THR A 65 -24.29 -16.94 -18.58
CA THR A 65 -23.48 -15.91 -17.93
C THR A 65 -24.26 -14.60 -17.96
N ASN A 66 -23.98 -13.72 -17.00
CA ASN A 66 -24.54 -12.37 -16.96
C ASN A 66 -23.65 -11.32 -17.63
N TYR A 67 -22.49 -11.74 -18.17
CA TYR A 67 -21.50 -10.88 -18.80
C TYR A 67 -21.50 -11.07 -20.32
N GLY A 68 -21.66 -10.00 -21.07
CA GLY A 68 -21.76 -9.99 -22.53
C GLY A 68 -21.02 -8.81 -23.14
N THR A 69 -20.53 -8.99 -24.36
CA THR A 69 -19.80 -7.95 -25.10
C THR A 69 -20.63 -6.69 -25.30
N GLY A 70 -20.01 -5.52 -25.16
CA GLY A 70 -20.66 -4.22 -25.40
C GLY A 70 -21.63 -3.76 -24.32
N CYS A 71 -21.77 -4.53 -23.24
CA CYS A 71 -22.57 -4.18 -22.07
C CYS A 71 -21.69 -3.68 -20.93
N SER A 72 -22.27 -2.86 -20.05
CA SER A 72 -21.54 -2.20 -18.97
C SER A 72 -21.68 -2.98 -17.67
N TYR A 73 -20.55 -3.10 -16.95
CA TYR A 73 -20.43 -3.78 -15.67
C TYR A 73 -19.59 -2.97 -14.70
N THR A 74 -19.75 -3.22 -13.41
CA THR A 74 -18.93 -2.58 -12.38
C THR A 74 -17.89 -3.56 -11.84
N ILE A 75 -16.61 -3.23 -12.00
CA ILE A 75 -15.51 -3.89 -11.28
C ILE A 75 -15.42 -3.25 -9.90
N GLU A 76 -15.33 -4.10 -8.88
CA GLU A 76 -15.06 -3.71 -7.49
C GLU A 76 -13.74 -4.32 -7.03
N ALA A 77 -12.81 -3.48 -6.59
CA ALA A 77 -11.60 -3.90 -5.90
C ALA A 77 -11.64 -3.42 -4.45
N VAL A 78 -11.33 -4.31 -3.50
CA VAL A 78 -11.24 -4.01 -2.07
C VAL A 78 -9.77 -4.01 -1.66
N LEU A 79 -9.33 -2.95 -0.97
CA LEU A 79 -7.93 -2.62 -0.77
C LEU A 79 -7.65 -2.34 0.70
N THR A 80 -6.49 -2.76 1.20
CA THR A 80 -6.01 -2.35 2.54
C THR A 80 -5.41 -0.94 2.53
N ASP A 81 -4.85 -0.54 1.39
CA ASP A 81 -4.36 0.82 1.15
C ASP A 81 -5.42 1.63 0.39
N ALA A 82 -5.99 2.61 1.09
CA ALA A 82 -7.05 3.47 0.58
C ALA A 82 -6.55 4.72 -0.14
N VAL A 83 -5.24 4.93 -0.29
CA VAL A 83 -4.67 6.13 -0.91
C VAL A 83 -3.88 5.83 -2.18
N THR A 84 -3.23 4.67 -2.27
CA THR A 84 -2.46 4.30 -3.45
C THR A 84 -3.39 4.00 -4.64
N PRO A 85 -3.16 4.57 -5.85
CA PRO A 85 -3.96 4.21 -7.02
C PRO A 85 -3.87 2.73 -7.37
N VAL A 86 -4.98 2.14 -7.81
CA VAL A 86 -5.05 0.76 -8.29
C VAL A 86 -5.16 0.71 -9.80
N SER A 87 -4.37 -0.13 -10.44
CA SER A 87 -4.44 -0.43 -11.87
C SER A 87 -5.24 -1.71 -12.11
N LEU A 88 -6.23 -1.62 -12.99
CA LEU A 88 -7.11 -2.72 -13.37
C LEU A 88 -6.74 -3.23 -14.76
N TYR A 89 -6.86 -4.55 -14.95
CA TYR A 89 -6.56 -5.21 -16.20
C TYR A 89 -7.63 -6.25 -16.54
N ASP A 90 -7.80 -6.50 -17.84
CA ASP A 90 -8.58 -7.59 -18.41
C ASP A 90 -7.67 -8.47 -19.27
N ASN A 91 -7.46 -9.72 -18.86
CA ASN A 91 -6.51 -10.63 -19.50
C ASN A 91 -5.11 -10.01 -19.65
N GLY A 92 -4.69 -9.22 -18.66
CA GLY A 92 -3.41 -8.49 -18.65
C GLY A 92 -3.39 -7.21 -19.49
N ILE A 93 -4.48 -6.86 -20.19
CA ILE A 93 -4.61 -5.61 -20.93
C ILE A 93 -5.07 -4.50 -19.98
N PRO A 94 -4.38 -3.34 -19.92
CA PRO A 94 -4.77 -2.24 -19.03
C PRO A 94 -6.18 -1.72 -19.34
N LEU A 95 -6.99 -1.58 -18.30
CA LEU A 95 -8.34 -0.99 -18.37
C LEU A 95 -8.34 0.46 -17.85
N ALA A 96 -7.91 0.64 -16.61
CA ALA A 96 -7.97 1.91 -15.90
C ALA A 96 -7.00 1.94 -14.72
N THR A 97 -6.62 3.15 -14.30
CA THR A 97 -6.00 3.38 -12.99
C THR A 97 -6.87 4.35 -12.22
N ILE A 98 -7.31 3.94 -11.03
CA ILE A 98 -8.30 4.68 -10.23
C ILE A 98 -7.80 4.90 -8.80
N ALA A 99 -8.10 6.07 -8.24
CA ALA A 99 -7.86 6.34 -6.84
C ALA A 99 -8.95 5.65 -5.99
N PRO A 100 -8.60 4.90 -4.94
CA PRO A 100 -9.60 4.32 -4.04
C PRO A 100 -10.38 5.40 -3.28
N THR A 101 -11.59 5.04 -2.85
CA THR A 101 -12.40 5.80 -1.90
C THR A 101 -12.81 4.87 -0.76
N GLY A 102 -12.32 5.14 0.45
CA GLY A 102 -12.67 4.34 1.63
C GLY A 102 -12.20 2.88 1.57
N GLY A 103 -11.11 2.59 0.87
CA GLY A 103 -10.59 1.22 0.71
C GLY A 103 -11.32 0.41 -0.37
N VAL A 104 -12.13 1.05 -1.19
CA VAL A 104 -12.79 0.44 -2.35
C VAL A 104 -12.46 1.25 -3.60
N ALA A 105 -12.25 0.57 -4.71
CA ALA A 105 -12.05 1.19 -6.00
C ALA A 105 -13.04 0.58 -7.01
N LEU A 106 -13.80 1.45 -7.67
CA LEU A 106 -14.85 1.08 -8.62
C LEU A 106 -14.49 1.54 -10.03
N ALA A 107 -14.65 0.67 -11.01
CA ALA A 107 -14.49 1.01 -12.43
C ALA A 107 -15.57 0.40 -13.29
N THR A 108 -15.92 1.10 -14.37
CA THR A 108 -16.77 0.55 -15.42
C THR A 108 -15.94 -0.34 -16.35
N TRP A 109 -16.45 -1.53 -16.64
CA TRP A 109 -15.89 -2.47 -17.61
C TRP A 109 -16.89 -2.78 -18.71
N ILE A 110 -16.44 -2.67 -19.96
CA ILE A 110 -17.21 -3.01 -21.16
C ILE A 110 -16.38 -4.02 -21.96
N PRO A 111 -16.70 -5.33 -21.89
CA PRO A 111 -15.96 -6.35 -22.61
C PRO A 111 -16.10 -6.16 -24.11
N THR A 112 -14.99 -6.23 -24.83
CA THR A 112 -14.97 -6.08 -26.30
C THR A 112 -14.88 -7.41 -27.04
N SER A 113 -14.59 -8.50 -26.34
CA SER A 113 -14.45 -9.85 -26.89
C SER A 113 -15.19 -10.88 -26.04
N ARG A 114 -15.45 -12.05 -26.63
CA ARG A 114 -16.15 -13.17 -25.99
C ARG A 114 -15.14 -14.16 -25.43
N GLY A 115 -15.60 -15.01 -24.51
CA GLY A 115 -14.83 -16.11 -23.95
C GLY A 115 -14.40 -15.84 -22.51
N PRO A 116 -13.35 -16.51 -22.03
CA PRO A 116 -12.86 -16.31 -20.67
C PRO A 116 -12.14 -14.96 -20.53
N HIS A 117 -12.50 -14.23 -19.48
CA HIS A 117 -11.85 -12.99 -19.05
C HIS A 117 -11.36 -13.15 -17.61
N THR A 118 -10.11 -12.79 -17.37
CA THR A 118 -9.53 -12.70 -16.03
C THR A 118 -9.25 -11.25 -15.72
N LEU A 119 -10.02 -10.71 -14.79
CA LEU A 119 -9.87 -9.34 -14.33
C LEU A 119 -8.96 -9.34 -13.11
N THR A 120 -7.96 -8.47 -13.13
CA THR A 120 -6.97 -8.34 -12.06
C THR A 120 -6.81 -6.90 -11.63
N ALA A 121 -6.44 -6.72 -10.37
CA ALA A 121 -6.15 -5.41 -9.78
C ALA A 121 -4.76 -5.40 -9.15
N VAL A 122 -4.03 -4.31 -9.31
CA VAL A 122 -2.65 -4.16 -8.86
C VAL A 122 -2.46 -2.82 -8.16
N GLN A 123 -1.90 -2.83 -6.95
CA GLN A 123 -1.38 -1.64 -6.25
C GLN A 123 0.12 -1.79 -6.01
N ALA A 124 0.91 -0.73 -6.21
CA ALA A 124 2.34 -0.76 -5.95
C ALA A 124 2.67 -0.30 -4.52
N PRO A 125 3.62 -0.93 -3.81
CA PRO A 125 4.26 -2.20 -4.16
C PRO A 125 3.28 -3.37 -3.98
N GLN A 126 3.22 -4.26 -4.97
CA GLN A 126 2.43 -5.48 -4.87
C GLN A 126 3.31 -6.60 -4.36
N ASP A 127 2.97 -7.13 -3.18
CA ASP A 127 3.61 -8.31 -2.63
C ASP A 127 2.72 -9.54 -2.84
N GLY A 128 3.30 -10.64 -3.34
CA GLY A 128 2.59 -11.92 -3.49
C GLY A 128 1.74 -12.05 -4.76
N GLN A 129 0.68 -12.86 -4.66
CA GLN A 129 -0.17 -13.22 -5.79
C GLN A 129 -1.10 -12.06 -6.17
N VAL A 130 -1.19 -11.77 -7.47
CA VAL A 130 -2.13 -10.77 -7.99
C VAL A 130 -3.57 -11.29 -7.85
N PRO A 131 -4.45 -10.59 -7.11
CA PRO A 131 -5.85 -10.98 -7.02
C PRO A 131 -6.54 -10.90 -8.37
N GLY A 132 -7.34 -11.91 -8.68
CA GLY A 132 -8.07 -12.00 -9.93
C GLY A 132 -9.43 -12.65 -9.78
N VAL A 133 -10.34 -12.29 -10.68
CA VAL A 133 -11.64 -12.94 -10.86
C VAL A 133 -11.79 -13.35 -12.32
N SER A 134 -12.19 -14.59 -12.55
CA SER A 134 -12.44 -15.10 -13.90
C SER A 134 -13.95 -15.16 -14.16
N VAL A 135 -14.37 -14.63 -15.30
CA VAL A 135 -15.75 -14.65 -15.78
C VAL A 135 -15.79 -15.10 -17.24
N TYR A 136 -16.92 -15.63 -17.67
CA TYR A 136 -17.15 -15.95 -19.08
C TYR A 136 -18.01 -14.86 -19.71
N VAL A 137 -17.60 -14.35 -20.88
CA VAL A 137 -18.30 -13.30 -21.61
C VAL A 137 -18.98 -13.88 -22.85
N GLY A 138 -20.30 -13.77 -22.90
CA GLY A 138 -21.15 -14.14 -24.03
C GLY A 138 -21.43 -12.99 -24.99
N VAL A 139 -22.52 -13.09 -25.74
CA VAL A 139 -22.99 -12.00 -26.62
C VAL A 139 -23.90 -11.08 -25.83
N GLY A 140 -23.53 -9.82 -25.71
CA GLY A 140 -24.40 -8.80 -25.11
C GLY A 140 -25.37 -8.22 -26.14
N MET A 141 -26.65 -8.12 -25.77
CA MET A 141 -27.69 -7.41 -26.51
C MET A 141 -28.28 -6.32 -25.60
N PRO A 142 -27.90 -5.04 -25.80
CA PRO A 142 -28.47 -3.94 -25.04
C PRO A 142 -29.99 -3.83 -25.24
N ILE A 143 -30.73 -3.80 -24.15
CA ILE A 143 -32.19 -3.67 -24.11
C ILE A 143 -32.57 -2.58 -23.10
N GLY A 144 -32.61 -1.33 -23.58
CA GLY A 144 -32.79 -0.18 -22.69
C GLY A 144 -31.58 0.00 -21.77
N THR A 145 -31.80 -0.01 -20.45
CA THR A 145 -30.74 0.12 -19.44
C THR A 145 -30.15 -1.21 -19.00
N SER A 146 -30.69 -2.34 -19.47
CA SER A 146 -30.18 -3.68 -19.18
C SER A 146 -29.58 -4.33 -20.43
N CYS A 147 -28.96 -5.48 -20.22
CA CYS A 147 -28.39 -6.31 -21.27
C CYS A 147 -28.90 -7.74 -21.13
N LEU A 148 -29.45 -8.26 -22.23
CA LEU A 148 -29.69 -9.69 -22.39
C LEU A 148 -28.40 -10.32 -22.91
N VAL A 149 -27.93 -11.36 -22.22
CA VAL A 149 -26.72 -12.08 -22.60
C VAL A 149 -27.09 -13.46 -23.11
N VAL A 150 -26.52 -13.86 -24.25
CA VAL A 150 -26.73 -15.18 -24.88
C VAL A 150 -25.42 -15.87 -25.25
#